data_AF-A0A7S2RC30-F1
#
_entry.id   AF-A0A7S2RC30-F1
#
_cell.length_a   1.000
_cell.length_b   1.000
_cell.length_c   1.000
_cell.angle_alpha   90.00
_cell.angle_beta   90.00
_cell.angle_gamma   90.00
#
_symmetry.space_group_name_H-M   'P 1'
#
loop_
_entity.id
_entity.type
_entity.pdbx_description
1 polymer ?
#
loop_
_entity_poly.entity_id
_entity_poly.type
_entity_poly.pdbx_seq_one_letter_code
_entity_poly.pdbx_strand_id
1 'polypeptide(L)'
;MIVLSVEVGLSALAGMSLTLIIIPIQIQVGKRGGIEKRRMLQVTDNRVNVTSEALSGINVVKMNNWEPQMANRIQELREKEMKLGRNVLYLFTMNNWLLTIAPSLIAIFIFSVYSLSSGKELT
;
A
#
# COMPACT_ATOMS: atom_id res chain seq x y z
N MET A 1 -18.84 -25.46 -10.90
CA MET A 1 -17.89 -24.82 -11.83
C MET A 1 -18.41 -24.78 -13.28
N ILE A 2 -19.02 -25.84 -13.82
CA ILE A 2 -19.61 -25.84 -15.18
C ILE A 2 -21.02 -25.19 -15.23
N VAL A 3 -21.76 -25.21 -14.12
CA VAL A 3 -23.16 -24.69 -14.07
C VAL A 3 -23.23 -23.16 -14.23
N LEU A 4 -22.27 -22.39 -13.70
CA LEU A 4 -22.21 -20.93 -13.88
C LEU A 4 -21.83 -20.51 -15.30
N SER A 5 -21.06 -21.36 -16.01
CA SER A 5 -20.59 -21.09 -17.37
C SER A 5 -21.71 -21.11 -18.41
N VAL A 6 -22.82 -21.79 -18.11
CA VAL A 6 -23.93 -22.01 -19.04
C VAL A 6 -25.06 -20.97 -18.85
N GLU A 7 -25.31 -20.48 -17.63
CA GLU A 7 -26.37 -19.48 -17.39
C GLU A 7 -25.94 -18.02 -17.57
N VAL A 8 -24.64 -17.71 -17.50
CA VAL A 8 -24.15 -16.32 -17.33
C VAL A 8 -23.19 -15.90 -18.45
N GLY A 9 -23.21 -16.55 -19.61
CA GLY A 9 -22.18 -16.40 -20.67
C GLY A 9 -21.75 -14.95 -21.00
N LEU A 10 -22.70 -13.99 -21.02
CA LEU A 10 -22.41 -12.56 -21.19
C LEU A 10 -21.98 -11.83 -19.91
N SER A 11 -22.61 -12.11 -18.76
CA SER A 11 -22.27 -11.41 -17.50
C SER A 11 -20.97 -11.92 -16.88
N ALA A 12 -20.54 -13.15 -17.16
CA ALA A 12 -19.23 -13.68 -16.78
C ALA A 12 -18.09 -12.99 -17.55
N LEU A 13 -18.32 -12.69 -18.84
CA LEU A 13 -17.40 -11.87 -19.65
C LEU A 13 -17.29 -10.44 -19.10
N ALA A 14 -18.39 -9.87 -18.60
CA ALA A 14 -18.38 -8.57 -17.93
C ALA A 14 -17.58 -8.57 -16.61
N GLY A 15 -17.67 -9.64 -15.81
CA GLY A 15 -16.86 -9.80 -14.60
C GLY A 15 -15.36 -9.94 -14.91
N MET A 16 -15.02 -10.66 -15.97
CA MET A 16 -13.62 -10.82 -16.42
C MET A 16 -13.03 -9.50 -16.92
N SER A 17 -13.77 -8.71 -17.70
CA SER A 17 -13.29 -7.41 -18.19
C SER A 17 -13.02 -6.43 -17.05
N LEU A 18 -13.90 -6.38 -16.04
CA LEU A 18 -13.71 -5.53 -14.87
C LEU A 18 -12.50 -5.97 -14.03
N THR A 19 -12.32 -7.28 -13.85
CA THR A 19 -11.16 -7.83 -13.12
C THR A 19 -9.84 -7.48 -13.81
N LEU A 20 -9.80 -7.56 -15.15
CA LEU A 20 -8.65 -7.15 -15.95
C LEU A 20 -8.29 -5.66 -15.79
N ILE A 21 -9.25 -4.81 -15.42
CA ILE A 21 -9.01 -3.38 -15.15
C ILE A 21 -8.58 -3.16 -13.68
N ILE A 22 -9.14 -3.89 -12.72
CA ILE A 22 -8.83 -3.72 -11.30
C ILE A 22 -7.40 -4.20 -10.96
N ILE A 23 -6.96 -5.33 -11.51
CA ILE A 23 -5.62 -5.89 -11.28
C ILE A 23 -4.48 -4.89 -11.57
N PRO A 24 -4.40 -4.24 -12.76
CA PRO A 24 -3.31 -3.31 -13.05
C PRO A 24 -3.31 -2.09 -12.12
N ILE A 25 -4.48 -1.62 -11.68
CA ILE A 25 -4.61 -0.54 -10.69
C ILE A 25 -3.97 -0.98 -9.36
N GLN A 26 -4.30 -2.18 -8.88
CA GLN A 26 -3.73 -2.74 -7.64
C GLN A 26 -2.20 -2.89 -7.75
N ILE A 27 -1.69 -3.36 -8.89
CA ILE A 27 -0.24 -3.49 -9.14
C ILE A 27 0.44 -2.11 -9.11
N GLN A 28 -0.15 -1.09 -9.72
CA GLN A 28 0.43 0.25 -9.75
C GLN A 28 0.50 0.88 -8.35
N VAL A 29 -0.55 0.69 -7.54
CA VAL A 29 -0.55 1.11 -6.12
C VAL A 29 0.52 0.35 -5.34
N GLY A 30 0.63 -0.96 -5.52
CA GLY A 30 1.66 -1.79 -4.87
C GLY A 30 3.08 -1.38 -5.23
N LYS A 31 3.35 -1.08 -6.51
CA LYS A 31 4.65 -0.56 -6.98
C LYS A 31 5.01 0.76 -6.30
N ARG A 32 4.08 1.70 -6.21
CA ARG A 32 4.29 2.98 -5.50
C ARG A 32 4.57 2.73 -4.01
N GLY A 33 3.82 1.82 -3.37
CA GLY A 33 4.07 1.39 -2.00
C GLY A 33 5.50 0.85 -1.80
N GLY A 34 5.99 0.04 -2.74
CA GLY A 34 7.36 -0.47 -2.71
C GLY A 34 8.43 0.61 -2.80
N ILE A 35 8.23 1.62 -3.66
CA ILE A 35 9.16 2.75 -3.81
C ILE A 35 9.23 3.58 -2.52
N GLU A 36 8.08 3.92 -1.94
CA GLU A 36 8.03 4.69 -0.68
C GLU A 36 8.60 3.89 0.49
N LYS A 37 8.36 2.57 0.54
CA LYS A 37 8.97 1.69 1.54
C LYS A 37 10.50 1.67 1.42
N ARG A 38 11.03 1.63 0.20
CA ARG A 38 12.48 1.69 -0.03
C ARG A 38 13.07 3.03 0.44
N ARG A 39 12.39 4.15 0.18
CA ARG A 39 12.82 5.48 0.68
C ARG A 39 12.82 5.52 2.21
N MET A 40 11.79 4.97 2.84
CA MET A 40 11.73 4.88 4.31
C MET A 40 12.92 4.09 4.86
N LEU A 41 13.21 2.91 4.29
CA LEU A 41 14.33 2.07 4.71
C LEU A 41 15.69 2.78 4.59
N GLN A 42 15.91 3.55 3.52
CA GLN A 42 17.13 4.35 3.38
C GLN A 42 17.31 5.37 4.51
N VAL A 43 16.22 6.01 4.95
CA VAL A 43 16.26 6.94 6.09
C VAL A 43 16.49 6.20 7.40
N THR A 44 15.85 5.04 7.59
CA THR A 44 16.06 4.18 8.76
C THR A 44 17.52 3.72 8.86
N ASP A 45 18.11 3.25 7.76
CA ASP A 45 19.51 2.82 7.69
C ASP A 45 20.45 3.99 8.04
N ASN A 46 20.20 5.18 7.49
CA ASN A 46 20.97 6.38 7.82
C ASN A 46 20.87 6.74 9.32
N ARG A 47 19.68 6.68 9.92
CA ARG A 47 19.50 6.92 11.36
C ARG A 47 20.29 5.92 12.19
N VAL A 48 20.26 4.64 11.83
CA VAL A 48 20.99 3.58 12.52
C VAL A 48 22.49 3.81 12.41
N ASN A 49 23.00 4.14 11.23
CA ASN A 49 24.41 4.45 11.01
C ASN A 49 24.88 5.64 11.85
N VAL A 50 24.17 6.77 11.81
CA VAL A 50 24.50 7.96 12.62
C VAL A 50 24.50 7.64 14.12
N THR A 51 23.54 6.84 14.58
CA THR A 51 23.49 6.42 15.99
C THR A 51 24.69 5.53 16.33
N SER A 52 25.06 4.62 15.44
CA SER A 52 26.22 3.74 15.62
C SER A 52 27.54 4.52 15.65
N GLU A 53 27.71 5.50 14.76
CA GLU A 53 28.87 6.39 14.74
C GLU A 53 28.98 7.21 16.04
N ALA A 54 27.86 7.75 16.52
CA ALA A 54 27.81 8.51 17.76
C ALA A 54 28.21 7.66 18.99
N LEU A 55 27.78 6.40 19.03
CA LEU A 55 28.14 5.46 20.11
C LEU A 55 29.61 5.03 20.04
N SER A 56 30.13 4.80 18.83
CA SER A 56 31.55 4.47 18.62
C SER A 56 32.47 5.62 19.07
N GLY A 57 32.06 6.86 18.82
CA GLY A 57 32.80 8.08 19.18
C GLY A 57 32.38 8.74 20.51
N ILE A 58 31.73 8.02 21.43
CA ILE A 58 31.03 8.63 22.58
C ILE A 58 31.91 9.53 23.46
N ASN A 59 33.19 9.19 23.64
CA ASN A 59 34.11 9.99 24.45
C ASN A 59 34.32 11.40 23.86
N VAL A 60 34.41 11.52 22.54
CA VAL A 60 34.56 12.81 21.85
C VAL A 60 33.28 13.63 21.96
N VAL A 61 32.12 12.98 21.84
CA VAL A 61 30.82 13.63 21.97
C VAL A 61 30.66 14.25 23.37
N LYS A 62 31.05 13.51 24.42
CA LYS A 62 31.02 13.99 25.80
C LYS A 62 32.02 15.11 26.07
N MET A 63 33.26 14.97 25.61
CA MET A 63 34.29 16.00 25.80
C MET A 63 33.92 17.35 25.18
N ASN A 64 33.10 17.35 24.12
CA ASN A 64 32.67 18.55 23.42
C ASN A 64 31.24 19.01 23.77
N ASN A 65 30.54 18.35 24.71
CA ASN A 65 29.12 18.59 25.00
C ASN A 65 28.24 18.57 23.73
N TRP A 66 28.53 17.66 22.79
CA TRP A 66 27.79 17.53 21.52
C TRP A 66 26.52 16.67 21.62
N GLU A 67 26.21 16.17 22.82
CA GLU A 67 25.05 15.34 23.11
C GLU A 67 23.73 15.97 22.62
N PRO A 68 23.40 17.25 22.93
CA PRO A 68 22.14 17.85 22.48
C PRO A 68 22.11 18.04 20.95
N GLN A 69 23.22 18.41 20.30
CA GLN A 69 23.28 18.51 18.84
C GLN A 69 23.05 17.16 18.17
N MET A 70 23.66 16.10 18.71
CA MET A 70 23.49 14.74 18.19
C MET A 70 22.06 14.24 18.38
N ALA A 71 21.46 14.48 19.55
CA ALA A 71 20.08 14.14 19.83
C ALA A 71 19.11 14.83 18.87
N ASN A 72 19.29 16.14 18.63
CA ASN A 72 18.49 16.89 17.66
C ASN A 72 18.63 16.32 16.24
N ARG A 73 19.84 15.96 15.82
CA ARG A 73 20.07 15.37 14.49
C ARG A 73 19.40 14.01 14.33
N ILE A 74 19.42 13.17 15.36
CA ILE A 74 18.71 11.88 15.36
C ILE A 74 17.19 12.11 15.33
N GLN A 75 16.69 13.10 16.07
CA GLN A 75 15.28 13.48 16.10
C GLN A 75 14.77 13.93 14.72
N GLU A 76 15.52 14.79 14.02
CA GLU A 76 15.16 15.21 12.65
C GLU A 76 15.10 14.02 11.67
N LEU A 77 16.02 13.06 11.79
CA LEU A 77 15.98 11.83 10.99
C LEU A 77 14.76 10.98 11.34
N ARG A 78 14.40 10.90 12.63
CA ARG A 78 13.23 10.18 13.10
C ARG A 78 11.94 10.81 12.58
N GLU A 79 11.84 12.13 12.53
CA GLU A 79 10.67 12.83 11.97
C GLU A 79 10.49 12.54 10.48
N LYS A 80 11.59 12.55 9.71
CA LYS A 80 11.59 12.17 8.29
C LYS A 80 11.15 10.71 8.11
N GLU A 81 11.69 9.79 8.93
CA GLU A 81 11.30 8.38 8.94
C GLU A 81 9.80 8.21 9.21
N MET A 82 9.27 8.90 10.23
CA MET A 82 7.86 8.83 10.60
C MET A 82 6.95 9.38 9.51
N LYS A 83 7.35 10.44 8.80
CA LYS A 83 6.57 10.99 7.67
C LYS A 83 6.49 10.00 6.52
N LEU A 84 7.62 9.39 6.15
CA LEU A 84 7.66 8.34 5.12
C LEU A 84 6.88 7.10 5.57
N GLY A 85 7.01 6.69 6.83
CA GLY A 85 6.28 5.56 7.40
C GLY A 85 4.77 5.74 7.35
N ARG A 86 4.24 6.94 7.62
CA ARG A 86 2.81 7.25 7.45
C ARG A 86 2.37 7.10 5.99
N ASN A 87 3.17 7.57 5.04
CA ASN A 87 2.84 7.44 3.61
C ASN A 87 2.82 5.97 3.18
N VAL A 88 3.79 5.17 3.64
CA VAL A 88 3.83 3.73 3.39
C VAL A 88 2.61 3.04 3.97
N LEU A 89 2.25 3.37 5.22
CA LEU A 89 1.05 2.82 5.87
C LEU A 89 -0.22 3.19 5.09
N TYR A 90 -0.36 4.44 4.67
CA TYR A 90 -1.50 4.90 3.88
C TYR A 90 -1.64 4.10 2.57
N LEU A 91 -0.53 3.94 1.83
CA LEU A 91 -0.51 3.14 0.60
C LEU A 91 -0.82 1.67 0.85
N PHE A 92 -0.30 1.09 1.94
CA PHE A 92 -0.55 -0.29 2.32
C PHE A 92 -2.01 -0.53 2.71
N THR A 93 -2.58 0.34 3.54
CA THR A 93 -4.00 0.30 3.91
C THR A 93 -4.86 0.46 2.67
N MET A 94 -4.61 1.46 1.82
CA MET A 94 -5.37 1.66 0.58
C MET A 94 -5.33 0.42 -0.33
N ASN A 95 -4.16 -0.22 -0.47
CA ASN A 95 -4.04 -1.46 -1.24
C ASN A 95 -4.86 -2.62 -0.65
N ASN A 96 -4.84 -2.80 0.68
CA ASN A 96 -5.66 -3.81 1.35
C ASN A 96 -7.15 -3.54 1.19
N TRP A 97 -7.58 -2.29 1.34
CA TRP A 97 -8.98 -1.89 1.14
C TRP A 97 -9.45 -2.20 -0.29
N LEU A 98 -8.62 -1.92 -1.30
CA LEU A 98 -8.92 -2.27 -2.69
C LEU A 98 -9.07 -3.78 -2.89
N LEU A 99 -8.26 -4.59 -2.22
CA LEU A 99 -8.35 -6.05 -2.29
C LEU A 99 -9.62 -6.58 -1.61
N THR A 100 -10.02 -6.01 -0.46
CA THR A 100 -11.22 -6.43 0.26
C THR A 100 -12.51 -6.02 -0.44
N ILE A 101 -12.55 -4.83 -1.06
CA ILE A 101 -13.76 -4.29 -1.71
C ILE A 101 -13.94 -4.84 -3.14
N ALA A 102 -12.84 -5.20 -3.83
CA ALA A 102 -12.90 -5.64 -5.23
C ALA A 102 -13.91 -6.78 -5.50
N PRO A 103 -13.99 -7.88 -4.72
CA PRO A 103 -14.97 -8.95 -4.96
C PRO A 103 -16.41 -8.46 -4.86
N SER A 104 -16.72 -7.58 -3.91
CA SER A 104 -18.06 -6.99 -3.74
C SER A 104 -18.44 -6.12 -4.93
N LEU A 105 -17.52 -5.28 -5.42
CA LEU A 105 -17.75 -4.46 -6.62
C LEU A 105 -17.96 -5.32 -7.87
N ILE A 106 -17.17 -6.37 -8.04
CA ILE A 106 -17.30 -7.30 -9.16
C ILE A 106 -18.67 -7.99 -9.11
N ALA A 107 -19.11 -8.45 -7.93
CA ALA A 107 -20.42 -9.06 -7.76
C ALA A 107 -21.55 -8.08 -8.15
N ILE A 108 -21.54 -6.86 -7.62
CA ILE A 108 -22.55 -5.83 -7.93
C ILE A 108 -22.60 -5.57 -9.43
N PHE A 109 -21.44 -5.49 -10.10
CA PHE A 109 -21.36 -5.27 -11.54
C PHE A 109 -21.94 -6.43 -12.35
N ILE A 110 -21.58 -7.67 -12.01
CA ILE A 110 -22.12 -8.88 -12.65
C ILE A 110 -23.65 -8.93 -12.49
N PHE A 111 -24.17 -8.69 -11.28
CA PHE A 111 -25.63 -8.67 -11.02
C PHE A 111 -26.33 -7.56 -11.80
N SER A 112 -25.73 -6.37 -11.87
CA SER A 112 -26.29 -5.24 -12.64
C SER A 112 -26.40 -5.58 -14.13
N VAL A 113 -25.33 -6.15 -14.71
CA VAL A 113 -25.31 -6.57 -16.12
C VAL A 113 -26.29 -7.71 -16.38
N TYR A 114 -26.39 -8.67 -15.45
CA TYR A 114 -27.36 -9.77 -15.55
C TYR A 114 -28.81 -9.27 -15.54
N SER A 115 -29.15 -8.31 -14.66
CA SER A 115 -30.48 -7.72 -14.59
C SER A 115 -30.85 -6.96 -15.87
N LEU A 116 -29.93 -6.16 -16.40
CA LEU A 116 -30.10 -5.43 -17.67
C LEU A 116 -30.24 -6.37 -18.88
N SER A 117 -29.47 -7.47 -18.91
CA SER A 117 -29.48 -8.42 -20.03
C SER A 117 -30.69 -9.36 -20.02
N SER A 118 -31.22 -9.71 -18.84
CA SER A 118 -32.30 -10.69 -18.74
C SER A 118 -33.70 -10.09 -18.82
N GLY A 119 -33.86 -8.76 -18.75
CA GLY A 119 -35.13 -8.06 -18.98
C GLY A 119 -36.31 -8.54 -18.12
N LYS A 120 -36.04 -9.28 -17.04
CA LYS A 120 -37.05 -9.90 -16.17
C LYS A 120 -36.95 -9.23 -14.80
N GLU A 121 -38.04 -8.59 -14.40
CA GLU A 121 -38.22 -8.04 -13.06
C GLU A 121 -38.00 -9.17 -12.04
N LEU A 122 -37.12 -8.91 -11.07
CA LEU A 122 -36.79 -9.82 -9.98
C LEU A 122 -38.06 -10.04 -9.13
N THR A 123 -38.73 -11.18 -9.31
CA THR A 123 -39.64 -11.78 -8.32
C THR A 123 -39.08 -13.12 -7.88
#